data_AF-A0A7C7JYN0-F1
#
_entry.id   AF-A0A7C7JYN0-F1
#
_cell.length_a   1.000
_cell.length_b   1.000
_cell.length_c   1.000
_cell.angle_alpha   90.00
_cell.angle_beta   90.00
_cell.angle_gamma   90.00
#
_symmetry.space_group_name_H-M   'P 1'
#
loop_
_entity.id
_entity.type
_entity.pdbx_description
1 polymer ?
#
loop_
_entity_poly.entity_id
_entity_poly.type
_entity_poly.pdbx_seq_one_letter_code
_entity_poly.pdbx_strand_id
1 'polypeptide(L)'
;QEKAFIANAQRNKWVLRRDIKRFVGKKINGVVITESGILAAAHLAGPGSVKKYLRSYGQNGFSDAFGTSIRYYMKKFSGYDTSSIKPLKKVKVKHSRA
;
A
#
# COMPACT_ATOMS: atom_id res chain seq x y z
N GLN A 1 6.47 17.36 6.05
CA GLN A 1 6.48 15.88 6.13
C GLN A 1 5.14 15.27 5.68
N GLU A 2 3.97 15.73 6.18
CA GLU A 2 2.64 15.20 5.76
C GLU A 2 2.39 15.14 4.24
N LYS A 3 2.70 16.23 3.51
CA LYS A 3 2.30 16.36 2.09
C LYS A 3 2.94 15.30 1.19
N ALA A 4 4.19 14.93 1.48
CA ALA A 4 4.91 13.90 0.73
C ALA A 4 4.33 12.50 1.00
N PHE A 5 3.94 12.22 2.25
CA PHE A 5 3.28 10.97 2.62
C PHE A 5 1.92 10.82 1.93
N ILE A 6 1.08 11.86 1.99
CA ILE A 6 -0.23 11.85 1.33
C ILE A 6 -0.07 11.68 -0.18
N ALA A 7 0.83 12.44 -0.82
CA ALA A 7 1.05 12.31 -2.26
C ALA A 7 1.51 10.90 -2.67
N ASN A 8 2.37 10.26 -1.85
CA ASN A 8 2.81 8.88 -2.08
C ASN A 8 1.66 7.89 -1.88
N ALA A 9 0.86 8.03 -0.82
CA ALA A 9 -0.30 7.20 -0.57
C ALA A 9 -1.34 7.31 -1.69
N GLN A 10 -1.61 8.51 -2.20
CA GLN A 10 -2.50 8.76 -3.34
C GLN A 10 -2.00 8.07 -4.62
N ARG A 11 -0.69 8.11 -4.87
CA ARG A 11 -0.06 7.41 -6.01
C ARG A 11 -0.13 5.90 -5.84
N ASN A 12 0.20 5.38 -4.66
CA ASN A 12 0.11 3.95 -4.35
C ASN A 12 -1.33 3.44 -4.47
N LYS A 13 -2.31 4.20 -3.98
CA LYS A 13 -3.74 3.90 -4.14
C LYS A 13 -4.13 3.81 -5.61
N TRP A 14 -3.63 4.71 -6.47
CA TRP A 14 -3.86 4.61 -7.90
C TRP A 14 -3.20 3.37 -8.54
N VAL A 15 -1.95 3.08 -8.21
CA VAL A 15 -1.19 1.94 -8.75
C VAL A 15 -1.85 0.60 -8.36
N LEU A 16 -2.33 0.50 -7.12
CA LEU A 16 -2.90 -0.72 -6.54
C LEU A 16 -4.42 -0.78 -6.60
N ARG A 17 -5.12 0.22 -7.19
CA ARG A 17 -6.60 0.30 -7.20
C ARG A 17 -7.32 -1.00 -7.57
N ARG A 18 -6.78 -1.75 -8.53
CA ARG A 18 -7.34 -3.04 -8.98
C ARG A 18 -7.12 -4.14 -7.94
N ASP A 19 -5.94 -4.16 -7.32
CA ASP A 19 -5.58 -5.14 -6.30
C ASP A 19 -6.32 -4.83 -4.98
N ILE A 20 -6.46 -3.55 -4.59
CA ILE A 20 -7.30 -3.11 -3.47
C ILE A 20 -8.74 -3.64 -3.65
N LYS A 21 -9.38 -3.35 -4.79
CA LYS A 21 -10.75 -3.84 -5.06
C LYS A 21 -10.86 -5.38 -5.00
N ARG A 22 -9.81 -6.10 -5.42
CA ARG A 22 -9.83 -7.57 -5.50
C ARG A 22 -9.58 -8.26 -4.16
N PHE A 23 -8.82 -7.64 -3.27
CA PHE A 23 -8.27 -8.31 -2.09
C PHE A 23 -8.75 -7.74 -0.76
N VAL A 24 -9.24 -6.50 -0.69
CA VAL A 24 -9.82 -5.98 0.56
C VAL A 24 -10.94 -6.90 1.05
N GLY A 25 -10.93 -7.23 2.34
CA GLY A 25 -11.84 -8.17 2.98
C GLY A 25 -11.40 -9.64 2.92
N LYS A 26 -10.41 -10.00 2.10
CA LYS A 26 -9.88 -11.36 2.04
C LYS A 26 -8.90 -11.63 3.17
N LYS A 27 -8.76 -12.91 3.54
CA LYS A 27 -7.76 -13.38 4.49
C LYS A 27 -6.60 -14.03 3.73
N ILE A 28 -5.39 -13.52 3.93
CA ILE A 28 -4.13 -14.07 3.36
C ILE A 28 -3.17 -14.33 4.50
N ASN A 29 -2.63 -15.55 4.61
CA ASN A 29 -1.71 -15.97 5.68
C ASN A 29 -2.19 -15.59 7.09
N GLY A 30 -3.50 -15.73 7.32
CA GLY A 30 -4.13 -15.40 8.61
C GLY A 30 -4.45 -13.92 8.84
N VAL A 31 -4.11 -13.02 7.92
CA VAL A 31 -4.32 -11.56 8.04
C VAL A 31 -5.46 -11.12 7.12
N VAL A 32 -6.41 -10.35 7.66
CA VAL A 32 -7.43 -9.68 6.86
C VAL A 32 -6.79 -8.51 6.12
N ILE A 33 -6.94 -8.51 4.80
CA ILE A 33 -6.41 -7.46 3.94
C ILE A 33 -7.35 -6.26 3.99
N THR A 34 -6.80 -5.10 4.36
CA THR A 34 -7.51 -3.82 4.35
C THR A 34 -6.81 -2.83 3.42
N GLU A 35 -7.52 -1.79 3.02
CA GLU A 35 -6.94 -0.75 2.16
C GLU A 35 -5.73 -0.08 2.85
N SER A 36 -5.87 0.23 4.14
CA SER A 36 -4.81 0.83 4.94
C SER A 36 -3.57 -0.04 5.05
N GLY A 37 -3.74 -1.35 5.27
CA GLY A 37 -2.65 -2.32 5.28
C GLY A 37 -1.92 -2.35 3.93
N ILE A 38 -2.66 -2.32 2.83
CA ILE A 38 -2.09 -2.29 1.47
C ILE A 38 -1.27 -1.01 1.25
N LEU A 39 -1.82 0.16 1.62
CA LEU A 39 -1.16 1.45 1.40
C LEU A 39 0.09 1.60 2.26
N ALA A 40 0.05 1.18 3.53
CA ALA A 40 1.19 1.21 4.43
C ALA A 40 2.29 0.23 3.97
N ALA A 41 1.93 -1.00 3.61
CA ALA A 41 2.89 -1.96 3.06
C ALA A 41 3.51 -1.45 1.75
N ALA A 42 2.73 -0.75 0.91
CA ALA A 42 3.24 -0.18 -0.34
C ALA A 42 4.15 1.02 -0.10
N HIS A 43 3.95 1.77 0.98
CA HIS A 43 4.83 2.84 1.40
C HIS A 43 6.20 2.31 1.82
N LEU A 44 6.23 1.19 2.56
CA LEU A 44 7.46 0.62 3.13
C LEU A 44 8.18 -0.35 2.18
N ALA A 45 7.46 -1.30 1.58
CA ALA A 45 8.02 -2.35 0.71
C ALA A 45 7.87 -2.05 -0.80
N GLY A 46 7.22 -0.95 -1.15
CA GLY A 46 6.90 -0.58 -2.53
C GLY A 46 5.65 -1.27 -3.09
N PRO A 47 4.91 -0.62 -4.00
CA PRO A 47 3.67 -1.16 -4.55
C PRO A 47 3.88 -2.40 -5.44
N GLY A 48 5.06 -2.57 -6.05
CA GLY A 48 5.41 -3.75 -6.84
C GLY A 48 5.46 -5.02 -5.99
N SER A 49 6.11 -4.95 -4.83
CA SER A 49 6.23 -6.05 -3.87
C SER A 49 4.86 -6.42 -3.30
N VAL A 50 4.06 -5.41 -2.93
CA VAL A 50 2.68 -5.63 -2.46
C VAL A 50 1.82 -6.30 -3.53
N LYS A 51 1.95 -5.88 -4.79
CA LYS A 51 1.24 -6.54 -5.91
C LYS A 51 1.62 -8.03 -6.03
N LYS A 52 2.92 -8.36 -5.96
CA LYS A 52 3.38 -9.76 -6.01
C LYS A 52 2.84 -10.57 -4.83
N TYR A 53 2.89 -10.01 -3.61
CA TYR A 53 2.34 -10.64 -2.41
C TYR A 53 0.83 -10.93 -2.55
N LEU A 54 0.03 -9.92 -2.92
CA LEU A 54 -1.42 -10.09 -3.06
C LEU A 54 -1.77 -11.14 -4.13
N ARG A 55 -1.12 -11.07 -5.30
CA ARG A 55 -1.45 -11.94 -6.44
C ARG A 55 -0.98 -13.38 -6.29
N SER A 56 0.04 -13.61 -5.45
CA SER A 56 0.51 -14.95 -5.09
C SER A 56 -0.20 -15.50 -3.84
N TYR A 57 -1.23 -14.82 -3.33
CA TYR A 57 -1.88 -15.18 -2.07
C TYR A 57 -0.89 -15.35 -0.91
N GLY A 58 0.14 -14.51 -0.89
CA GLY A 58 1.14 -14.49 0.17
C GLY A 58 2.26 -15.53 0.05
N GLN A 59 2.36 -16.27 -1.06
CA GLN A 59 3.51 -17.15 -1.33
C GLN A 59 4.77 -16.36 -1.67
N ASN A 60 4.64 -15.30 -2.47
CA ASN A 60 5.76 -14.42 -2.82
C ASN A 60 5.82 -13.26 -1.83
N GLY A 61 6.41 -13.52 -0.67
CA GLY A 61 6.65 -12.53 0.38
C GLY A 61 7.98 -11.80 0.18
N PHE A 62 7.93 -10.47 0.06
CA PHE A 62 9.11 -9.64 0.30
C PHE A 62 9.31 -9.49 1.80
N SER A 63 10.53 -9.77 2.26
CA SER A 63 11.05 -9.31 3.55
C SER A 63 12.03 -8.18 3.26
N ASP A 64 11.89 -7.05 3.95
CA ASP A 64 12.91 -6.01 3.89
C ASP A 64 14.21 -6.44 4.58
N ALA A 65 15.24 -5.59 4.50
CA ALA A 65 16.55 -5.84 5.13
C ALA A 65 16.49 -6.01 6.65
N PHE A 66 15.37 -5.64 7.29
CA PHE A 66 15.12 -5.78 8.73
C PHE A 66 14.31 -7.04 9.07
N GLY A 67 14.04 -7.91 8.09
CA GLY A 67 13.25 -9.13 8.26
C GLY A 67 11.74 -8.89 8.37
N THR A 68 11.28 -7.66 8.13
CA THR A 68 9.85 -7.33 8.25
C THR A 68 9.13 -7.67 6.95
N SER A 69 8.09 -8.50 7.05
CA SER A 69 7.33 -8.98 5.89
C SER A 69 6.14 -8.07 5.56
N ILE A 70 5.70 -8.09 4.29
CA ILE A 70 4.44 -7.44 3.88
C ILE A 70 3.26 -7.86 4.76
N ARG A 71 3.22 -9.13 5.19
CA ARG A 71 2.21 -9.64 6.12
C ARG A 71 2.19 -8.87 7.44
N TYR A 72 3.37 -8.58 8.00
CA TYR A 72 3.48 -7.80 9.23
C TYR A 72 2.88 -6.40 9.05
N TYR A 73 3.25 -5.70 7.97
CA TYR A 73 2.72 -4.37 7.67
C TYR A 73 1.20 -4.38 7.44
N MET A 74 0.68 -5.37 6.70
CA MET A 74 -0.76 -5.54 6.50
C MET A 74 -1.51 -5.68 7.82
N LYS A 75 -0.97 -6.48 8.75
CA LYS A 75 -1.58 -6.69 10.08
C LYS A 75 -1.49 -5.42 10.93
N LYS A 76 -0.29 -4.84 11.04
CA LYS A 76 0.01 -3.70 11.93
C LYS A 76 -0.80 -2.45 11.58
N PHE A 77 -1.05 -2.21 10.30
CA PHE A 77 -1.72 -1.00 9.81
C PHE A 77 -3.15 -1.25 9.35
N SER A 78 -3.76 -2.36 9.74
CA SER A 78 -5.09 -2.75 9.27
C SER A 78 -6.25 -1.82 9.71
N GLY A 79 -6.08 -1.10 10.83
CA GLY A 79 -7.14 -0.30 11.45
C GLY A 79 -7.17 1.20 11.12
N TYR A 80 -6.39 1.68 10.16
CA TYR A 80 -6.34 3.11 9.82
C TYR A 80 -7.42 3.48 8.81
N ASP A 81 -8.03 4.66 8.97
CA ASP A 81 -8.95 5.20 7.99
C ASP A 81 -8.19 5.85 6.81
N THR A 82 -8.53 5.42 5.59
CA THR A 82 -7.97 5.91 4.32
C THR A 82 -9.02 6.53 3.40
N SER A 83 -10.22 6.79 3.92
CA SER A 83 -11.35 7.40 3.21
C SER A 83 -10.98 8.75 2.56
N SER A 84 -10.17 9.55 3.22
CA SER A 84 -9.70 10.87 2.75
C SER A 84 -8.66 10.80 1.62
N ILE A 85 -8.04 9.63 1.39
CA ILE A 85 -6.99 9.45 0.40
C ILE A 85 -7.61 9.21 -0.97
N LYS A 86 -7.60 10.21 -1.85
CA LYS A 86 -8.07 10.07 -3.25
C LYS A 86 -6.97 9.56 -4.18
N PRO A 87 -7.21 8.54 -5.02
CA PRO A 87 -6.17 8.00 -5.89
C PRO A 87 -5.78 9.00 -7.00
N LEU A 88 -4.48 9.24 -7.18
CA LEU A 88 -3.96 10.19 -8.18
C LEU A 88 -3.00 9.52 -9.17
N LYS A 89 -3.31 9.62 -10.48
CA LYS A 89 -2.51 9.03 -11.58
C LYS A 89 -1.22 9.81 -11.86
N LYS A 90 -1.27 11.14 -11.79
CA LYS A 90 -0.13 12.04 -12.02
C LYS A 90 0.01 12.94 -10.80
N VAL A 91 1.18 12.90 -10.16
CA VAL A 91 1.56 13.93 -9.20
C VAL A 91 1.91 15.18 -10.04
N LYS A 92 1.00 16.14 -10.15
CA LYS A 92 1.36 17.47 -10.67
C LYS A 92 2.17 18.17 -9.58
N VAL A 93 3.47 17.93 -9.53
CA VAL A 93 4.36 18.79 -8.74
C VAL A 93 4.43 20.10 -9.51
N LYS A 94 3.60 21.09 -9.15
CA LYS A 94 3.83 22.47 -9.59
C LYS A 94 5.19 22.88 -9.03
N HIS A 95 6.24 22.82 -9.83
CA HIS A 95 7.47 23.52 -9.51
C HIS A 95 7.14 25.00 -9.73
N SER A 96 6.96 25.76 -8.65
CA SER A 96 7.13 27.21 -8.74
C SER A 96 8.61 27.42 -9.06
N ARG A 97 8.93 27.78 -10.30
CA ARG A 97 10.22 28.40 -10.60
C ARG A 97 10.25 29.70 -9.80
N ALA A 98 11.20 29.79 -8.87
CA ALA A 98 11.61 31.07 -8.30
C ALA A 98 12.24 31.93 -9.41
#